data_AF-A0A946FR60-F1
#
_entry.id   AF-A0A946FR60-F1
#
_cell.length_a   1.000
_cell.length_b   1.000
_cell.length_c   1.000
_cell.angle_alpha   90.00
_cell.angle_beta   90.00
_cell.angle_gamma   90.00
#
_symmetry.space_group_name_H-M   'P 1'
#
loop_
_entity.id
_entity.type
_entity.pdbx_description
1 polymer ?
#
loop_
_entity_poly.entity_id
_entity_poly.type
_entity_poly.pdbx_seq_one_letter_code
_entity_poly.pdbx_strand_id
1 'polypeptide(L)' 'EMRMRLSTPPIIGRIEDNKYILDPRTIQDGQETVISSTLAKILIKK' A
#
# COMPACT_ATOMS: atom_id res chain seq x y z
N GLU A 1 -4.35 4.69 -4.29
CA GLU A 1 -5.17 3.80 -5.11
C GLU A 1 -4.30 3.01 -6.12
N MET A 2 -4.44 3.20 -7.44
CA MET A 2 -3.82 2.36 -8.49
C MET A 2 -2.29 2.21 -8.38
N ARG A 3 -1.59 3.29 -8.01
CA ARG A 3 -0.13 3.29 -7.86
C ARG A 3 0.38 2.27 -6.82
N MET A 4 -0.40 1.96 -5.78
CA MET A 4 -0.04 0.94 -4.77
C MET A 4 -0.18 -0.48 -5.30
N ARG A 5 -1.14 -0.73 -6.20
CA ARG A 5 -1.31 -2.05 -6.83
C ARG A 5 -0.27 -2.32 -7.91
N LEU A 6 0.16 -1.28 -8.61
CA LEU A 6 1.15 -1.36 -9.69
C LEU A 6 2.60 -1.26 -9.19
N SER A 7 2.83 -1.15 -7.88
CA SER A 7 4.18 -1.20 -7.33
C SER A 7 4.77 -2.60 -7.41
N THR A 8 6.09 -2.70 -7.28
CA THR A 8 6.80 -3.97 -7.12
C THR A 8 7.53 -3.95 -5.78
N PRO A 9 7.13 -4.77 -4.79
CA PRO A 9 6.00 -5.72 -4.84
C PRO A 9 4.63 -5.02 -4.84
N PRO A 10 3.56 -5.68 -5.34
CA PRO A 10 2.22 -5.12 -5.32
C PRO A 10 1.65 -5.13 -3.90
N ILE A 11 1.06 -4.01 -3.48
CA ILE A 11 0.33 -3.91 -2.22
C ILE A 11 -1.15 -3.93 -2.56
N ILE A 12 -1.90 -4.89 -2.01
CA ILE A 12 -3.33 -5.10 -2.30
C ILE A 12 -4.17 -4.74 -1.06
N GLY A 13 -5.24 -4.00 -1.29
CA GLY A 13 -6.16 -3.51 -0.28
C GLY A 13 -7.55 -3.27 -0.88
N ARG A 14 -8.49 -2.87 -0.03
CA ARG A 14 -9.86 -2.53 -0.43
C ARG A 14 -9.96 -1.06 -0.81
N ILE A 15 -10.96 -0.76 -1.65
CA ILE A 15 -11.36 0.61 -1.97
C ILE A 15 -12.74 0.81 -1.37
N GLU A 16 -12.88 1.79 -0.50
CA GLU A 16 -14.15 2.15 0.12
C GLU A 16 -14.18 3.66 0.28
N ASP A 17 -15.25 4.33 -0.18
CA ASP A 17 -15.42 5.78 -0.10
C ASP A 17 -14.19 6.60 -0.57
N ASN A 18 -13.62 6.22 -1.72
CA ASN A 18 -12.42 6.84 -2.30
C ASN A 18 -11.17 6.76 -1.37
N LYS A 19 -11.14 5.79 -0.45
CA LYS A 19 -10.00 5.50 0.42
C LYS A 19 -9.43 4.13 0.09
N TYR A 20 -8.10 4.05 0.13
CA TYR A 20 -7.37 2.81 0.01
C TYR A 20 -7.13 2.22 1.40
N ILE A 21 -7.78 1.11 1.72
CA ILE A 21 -7.82 0.51 3.06
C ILE A 21 -7.04 -0.81 3.06
N LEU A 22 -6.09 -0.91 3.98
CA LEU A 22 -5.42 -2.17 4.32
C LEU A 22 -6.03 -2.72 5.62
N ASP A 23 -6.34 -4.01 5.64
CA ASP A 23 -6.82 -4.68 6.83
C ASP A 23 -5.61 -5.21 7.62
N PRO A 24 -5.33 -4.70 8.85
CA PRO A 24 -4.15 -5.11 9.60
C PRO A 24 -4.09 -6.61 9.87
N ARG A 25 -5.24 -7.30 9.91
CA ARG A 25 -5.31 -8.76 10.10
C ARG A 25 -4.68 -9.55 8.95
N THR A 26 -4.43 -8.90 7.82
CA THR A 26 -3.83 -9.50 6.62
C THR A 26 -2.36 -9.11 6.43
N ILE A 27 -1.83 -8.23 7.29
CA ILE A 27 -0.43 -7.79 7.24
C ILE A 27 0.40 -8.76 8.08
N GLN A 28 1.43 -9.32 7.45
CA GLN A 28 2.39 -10.20 8.12
C GLN A 28 3.58 -9.41 8.66
N ASP A 29 4.22 -9.94 9.69
CA ASP A 29 5.41 -9.34 10.29
C ASP A 29 6.48 -9.01 9.24
N GLY A 30 6.93 -7.76 9.23
CA GLY A 30 7.93 -7.24 8.29
C GLY A 30 7.35 -6.63 7.01
N GLN A 31 6.08 -6.84 6.70
CA GLN A 31 5.43 -6.21 5.55
C GLN A 31 5.19 -4.71 5.74
N GLU A 32 5.18 -4.22 6.99
CA GLU A 32 5.00 -2.81 7.32
C GLU A 32 6.09 -1.94 6.68
N THR A 33 7.32 -2.43 6.63
CA THR A 33 8.46 -1.73 6.03
C THR A 33 8.31 -1.63 4.51
N VAL A 34 7.80 -2.69 3.87
CA VAL A 34 7.52 -2.71 2.43
C VAL A 34 6.39 -1.76 2.08
N ILE A 35 5.33 -1.76 2.89
CA ILE A 35 4.15 -0.89 2.71
C ILE A 35 4.55 0.58 2.84
N SER A 36 5.21 0.94 3.94
CA SER A 36 5.62 2.32 4.22
C SER A 36 6.60 2.88 3.19
N SER A 37 7.63 2.11 2.82
CA SER A 37 8.62 2.53 1.82
C SER A 37 8.02 2.70 0.41
N THR A 38 7.07 1.84 0.04
CA THR A 38 6.35 1.94 -1.24
C THR A 38 5.44 3.17 -1.27
N LEU A 39 4.69 3.41 -0.19
CA LEU A 39 3.85 4.59 -0.06
C LEU A 39 4.69 5.87 -0.13
N ALA A 40 5.82 5.93 0.58
CA ALA A 40 6.73 7.06 0.54
C ALA A 40 7.22 7.34 -0.89
N LYS A 41 7.67 6.33 -1.64
CA LYS A 41 8.08 6.48 -3.06
C LYS A 41 6.97 7.05 -3.93
N ILE A 42 5.73 6.60 -3.72
CA ILE A 42 4.56 7.05 -4.49
C ILE A 42 4.20 8.50 -4.19
N LEU A 43 4.32 8.92 -2.92
CA LEU A 43 4.02 10.27 -2.48
C LEU A 43 5.12 11.28 -2.85
N ILE A 44 6.38 10.85 -2.86
CA ILE A 44 7.55 11.70 -3.20
C ILE A 44 7.69 11.90 -4.72
N LYS A 45 7.33 10.91 -5.55
CA LYS A 45 7.25 11.07 -7.03
C LYS A 45 6.03 11.92 -7.47
N LYS A 46 5.79 13.03 -6.79
CA LYS A 46 4.73 14.00 -7.13
C LYS A 46 5.21 14.94 -8.22
#